data_AF-A0A349PHR3-F1
#
_entry.id   AF-A0A349PHR3-F1
#
_cell.length_a   1.000
_cell.length_b   1.000
_cell.length_c   1.000
_cell.angle_alpha   90.00
_cell.angle_beta   90.00
_cell.angle_gamma   90.00
#
_symmetry.space_group_name_H-M   'P 1'
#
loop_
_entity.id
_entity.type
_entity.pdbx_description
1 polymer ?
#
loop_
_entity_poly.entity_id
_entity_poly.type
_entity_poly.pdbx_seq_one_letter_code
_entity_poly.pdbx_strand_id
1 'polypeptide(L)'
;MSKEWPGQVAKKEIERTKNVSKSIIENKEMKEKKVVKIHFLIHPGYLSDVKFHGYITSNEELENYNLLMDKYIEQAKKIGENELMVIFSHTEKDDFKKDLFTKLYTKKIKEIKDILGNRSIVIFMDGYELDEKDIENIKKIASARGYKFNENVLTEAYGEMLTNCVVNWAVGLNKAGKFINKTTIRSKLTDLDTSDWTKSKDLPKIKKEYEEGYEGNYVNII
;
A
#
# COMPACT_ATOMS: atom_id res chain seq x y z
N MET A 1 53.16 22.10 5.98
CA MET A 1 52.29 20.95 5.64
C MET A 1 52.75 19.74 6.44
N SER A 2 52.02 19.33 7.47
CA SER A 2 52.38 18.17 8.31
C SER A 2 52.00 16.88 7.59
N LYS A 3 53.00 16.05 7.26
CA LYS A 3 52.78 14.68 6.77
C LYS A 3 52.36 13.82 7.96
N GLU A 4 51.15 13.23 7.90
CA GLU A 4 50.69 12.26 8.90
C GLU A 4 51.71 11.10 9.00
N TRP A 5 51.98 10.65 10.23
CA TRP A 5 52.94 9.57 10.47
C TRP A 5 52.37 8.23 9.96
N PRO A 6 53.18 7.35 9.34
CA PRO A 6 52.70 6.08 8.76
C PRO A 6 51.88 5.20 9.74
N GLY A 7 52.21 5.24 11.03
CA GLY A 7 51.48 4.50 12.07
C GLY A 7 50.06 5.04 12.37
N GLN A 8 49.76 6.30 12.07
CA GLN A 8 48.42 6.88 12.20
C GLN A 8 47.50 6.50 11.03
N VAL A 9 48.09 6.38 9.84
CA VAL A 9 47.38 5.94 8.62
C VAL A 9 46.96 4.47 8.77
N ALA A 10 47.85 3.59 9.22
CA ALA A 10 47.56 2.17 9.43
C ALA A 10 46.46 1.93 10.49
N LYS A 11 46.44 2.71 11.58
CA LYS A 11 45.39 2.59 12.61
C LYS A 11 44.01 3.01 12.09
N LYS A 12 43.93 4.12 11.35
CA LYS A 12 42.68 4.57 10.69
C LYS A 12 42.15 3.54 9.70
N GLU A 13 43.03 2.89 8.94
CA GLU A 13 42.65 1.92 7.91
C GLU A 13 42.15 0.59 8.51
N ILE A 14 42.74 0.15 9.62
CA ILE A 14 42.27 -1.01 10.41
C ILE A 14 40.91 -0.72 11.08
N GLU A 15 40.69 0.49 11.61
CA GLU A 15 39.38 0.88 12.15
C GLU A 15 38.31 0.98 11.06
N ARG A 16 38.67 1.50 9.87
CA ARG A 16 37.76 1.55 8.72
C ARG A 16 37.35 0.15 8.27
N THR A 17 38.30 -0.77 8.15
CA THR A 17 38.00 -2.17 7.78
C THR A 17 37.20 -2.89 8.84
N LYS A 18 37.43 -2.65 10.14
CA LYS A 18 36.61 -3.18 11.23
C LYS A 18 35.18 -2.62 11.23
N ASN A 19 34.99 -1.33 10.93
CA ASN A 19 33.66 -0.74 10.83
C ASN A 19 32.90 -1.23 9.60
N VAL A 20 33.59 -1.39 8.46
CA VAL A 20 33.01 -1.98 7.25
C VAL A 20 32.63 -3.44 7.48
N SER A 21 33.51 -4.24 8.11
CA SER A 21 33.19 -5.65 8.40
C SER A 21 32.03 -5.78 9.39
N LYS A 22 31.95 -4.92 10.41
CA LYS A 22 30.82 -4.90 11.35
C LYS A 22 29.50 -4.53 10.67
N SER A 23 29.50 -3.54 9.77
CA SER A 23 28.30 -3.18 8.96
C SER A 23 27.88 -4.26 7.96
N ILE A 24 28.83 -5.07 7.47
CA ILE A 24 28.55 -6.20 6.57
C ILE A 24 27.99 -7.39 7.37
N ILE A 25 28.45 -7.59 8.60
CA ILE A 25 27.97 -8.67 9.49
C ILE A 25 26.60 -8.31 10.09
N GLU A 26 26.37 -7.07 10.51
CA GLU A 26 25.05 -6.61 10.99
C GLU A 26 23.97 -6.66 9.89
N ASN A 27 24.35 -6.54 8.62
CA ASN A 27 23.43 -6.75 7.48
C ASN A 27 23.16 -8.23 7.15
N LYS A 28 23.99 -9.17 7.64
CA LYS A 28 23.85 -10.60 7.32
C LYS A 28 22.89 -11.36 8.25
N GLU A 29 22.46 -10.75 9.36
CA GLU A 29 21.48 -11.34 10.28
C GLU A 29 20.16 -10.54 10.34
N MET A 30 19.70 -9.96 9.23
CA MET A 30 18.27 -9.68 9.12
C MET A 30 17.55 -11.03 9.10
N LYS A 31 17.04 -11.46 10.26
CA LYS A 31 16.06 -12.54 10.37
C LYS A 31 14.91 -12.19 9.43
N GLU A 32 14.86 -12.91 8.33
CA GLU A 32 13.89 -12.71 7.27
C GLU A 32 12.47 -12.84 7.84
N LYS A 33 11.66 -11.81 7.65
CA LYS A 33 10.31 -11.74 8.22
C LYS A 33 9.32 -12.36 7.24
N LYS A 34 8.55 -13.35 7.68
CA LYS A 34 7.48 -13.94 6.87
C LYS A 34 6.25 -13.03 6.93
N VAL A 35 5.77 -12.60 5.77
CA VAL A 35 4.56 -11.79 5.64
C VAL A 35 3.35 -12.68 5.83
N VAL A 36 2.51 -12.37 6.82
CA VAL A 36 1.27 -13.11 7.09
C VAL A 36 0.04 -12.45 6.48
N LYS A 37 0.09 -11.14 6.23
CA LYS A 37 -0.99 -10.38 5.61
C LYS A 37 -0.48 -9.21 4.79
N ILE A 38 -1.15 -8.91 3.67
CA ILE A 38 -0.93 -7.72 2.85
C ILE A 38 -2.22 -6.91 2.79
N HIS A 39 -2.08 -5.61 3.03
CA HIS A 39 -3.14 -4.62 2.94
C HIS A 39 -2.94 -3.81 1.65
N PHE A 40 -3.89 -3.90 0.73
CA PHE A 40 -3.89 -3.16 -0.52
C PHE A 40 -4.76 -1.91 -0.38
N LEU A 41 -4.12 -0.75 -0.34
CA LEU A 41 -4.77 0.55 -0.38
C LEU A 41 -4.85 1.04 -1.83
N ILE A 42 -6.06 1.04 -2.40
CA ILE A 42 -6.32 1.29 -3.81
C ILE A 42 -6.66 2.77 -4.02
N HIS A 43 -5.81 3.45 -4.80
CA HIS A 43 -6.04 4.79 -5.33
C HIS A 43 -6.42 5.87 -4.31
N PRO A 44 -5.71 6.01 -3.17
CA PRO A 44 -5.98 7.10 -2.25
C PRO A 44 -5.67 8.44 -2.94
N GLY A 45 -6.64 9.34 -3.00
CA GLY A 45 -6.53 10.60 -3.74
C GLY A 45 -7.25 10.65 -5.07
N TYR A 46 -7.74 9.53 -5.60
CA TYR A 46 -8.36 9.49 -6.93
C TYR A 46 -9.63 10.32 -7.01
N LEU A 47 -10.52 10.20 -6.03
CA LEU A 47 -11.67 11.07 -5.89
C LEU A 47 -11.25 12.52 -5.84
N SER A 48 -10.17 12.86 -5.15
CA SER A 48 -9.70 14.24 -5.14
C SER A 48 -9.24 14.69 -6.53
N ASP A 49 -8.41 13.93 -7.25
CA ASP A 49 -7.89 14.42 -8.53
C ASP A 49 -8.93 14.36 -9.66
N VAL A 50 -9.81 13.37 -9.66
CA VAL A 50 -10.86 13.20 -10.68
C VAL A 50 -12.08 14.07 -10.40
N LYS A 51 -12.47 14.26 -9.12
CA LYS A 51 -13.61 15.12 -8.77
C LYS A 51 -13.24 16.59 -8.57
N PHE A 52 -11.98 16.98 -8.34
CA PHE A 52 -11.66 18.41 -8.23
C PHE A 52 -11.69 19.15 -9.60
N HIS A 53 -12.01 18.45 -10.68
CA HIS A 53 -12.50 19.04 -11.94
C HIS A 53 -14.04 19.20 -11.98
N GLY A 54 -14.77 19.14 -10.86
CA GLY A 54 -16.18 19.60 -10.82
C GLY A 54 -17.14 19.11 -9.72
N TYR A 55 -16.72 18.34 -8.70
CA TYR A 55 -17.66 17.65 -7.79
C TYR A 55 -17.37 17.67 -6.27
N ILE A 56 -16.19 18.04 -5.75
CA ILE A 56 -16.14 18.46 -4.33
C ILE A 56 -16.60 19.91 -4.30
N THR A 57 -17.90 20.09 -4.13
CA THR A 57 -18.58 21.38 -4.24
C THR A 57 -18.94 21.96 -2.87
N SER A 58 -18.74 21.18 -1.81
CA SER A 58 -19.11 21.54 -0.44
C SER A 58 -18.01 21.21 0.59
N ASN A 59 -18.03 21.94 1.71
CA ASN A 59 -17.15 21.67 2.86
C ASN A 59 -17.41 20.28 3.46
N GLU A 60 -18.65 19.79 3.40
CA GLU A 60 -19.04 18.46 3.90
C GLU A 60 -18.34 17.32 3.15
N GLU A 61 -18.28 17.40 1.82
CA GLU A 61 -17.56 16.42 1.00
C GLU A 61 -16.05 16.42 1.29
N LEU A 62 -15.47 17.60 1.55
CA LEU A 62 -14.06 17.72 1.94
C LEU A 62 -13.81 17.13 3.34
N GLU A 63 -14.68 17.37 4.31
CA GLU A 63 -14.59 16.78 5.65
C GLU A 63 -14.71 15.27 5.60
N ASN A 64 -15.68 14.76 4.84
CA ASN A 64 -15.86 13.34 4.57
C ASN A 64 -14.60 12.73 3.95
N TYR A 65 -14.06 13.37 2.92
CA TYR A 65 -12.81 12.94 2.29
C TYR A 65 -11.65 12.87 3.30
N ASN A 66 -11.50 13.88 4.15
CA ASN A 66 -10.48 13.89 5.21
C ASN A 66 -10.69 12.72 6.19
N LEU A 67 -11.93 12.46 6.61
CA LEU A 67 -12.26 11.34 7.50
C LEU A 67 -11.89 9.98 6.89
N LEU A 68 -12.09 9.80 5.58
CA LEU A 68 -11.67 8.58 4.90
C LEU A 68 -10.14 8.45 4.88
N MET A 69 -9.43 9.53 4.54
CA MET A 69 -7.97 9.53 4.58
C MET A 69 -7.44 9.23 5.99
N ASP A 70 -8.06 9.77 7.03
CA ASP A 70 -7.70 9.51 8.43
C ASP A 70 -7.94 8.06 8.82
N LYS A 71 -9.00 7.40 8.31
CA LYS A 71 -9.20 5.95 8.51
C LYS A 71 -8.03 5.14 7.95
N TYR A 72 -7.40 5.56 6.85
CA TYR A 72 -6.22 4.87 6.31
C TYR A 72 -4.99 5.03 7.21
N ILE A 73 -4.81 6.22 7.80
CA ILE A 73 -3.77 6.45 8.82
C ILE A 73 -4.02 5.54 10.03
N GLU A 74 -5.24 5.51 10.55
CA GLU A 74 -5.62 4.67 11.69
C GLU A 74 -5.46 3.19 11.40
N GLN A 75 -5.74 2.76 10.17
CA GLN A 75 -5.47 1.40 9.74
C GLN A 75 -3.97 1.10 9.72
N ALA A 76 -3.13 2.00 9.20
CA ALA A 76 -1.68 1.84 9.18
C ALA A 76 -1.08 1.65 10.60
N LYS A 77 -1.61 2.36 11.61
CA LYS A 77 -1.20 2.20 13.02
C LYS A 77 -1.50 0.81 13.59
N LYS A 78 -2.48 0.09 13.04
CA LYS A 78 -2.92 -1.24 13.50
C LYS A 78 -2.23 -2.40 12.79
N ILE A 79 -1.52 -2.14 11.68
CA ILE A 79 -0.82 -3.16 10.91
C ILE A 79 0.33 -3.75 11.74
N GLY A 80 0.35 -5.07 11.86
CA GLY A 80 1.36 -5.81 12.63
C GLY A 80 2.76 -5.81 12.01
N GLU A 81 3.76 -6.27 12.76
CA GLU A 81 5.17 -6.27 12.31
C GLU A 81 5.45 -7.17 11.11
N ASN A 82 4.65 -8.23 10.95
CA ASN A 82 4.72 -9.22 9.87
C ASN A 82 3.67 -8.96 8.77
N GLU A 83 3.14 -7.74 8.72
CA GLU A 83 2.15 -7.33 7.74
C GLU A 83 2.71 -6.18 6.89
N LEU A 84 2.28 -6.12 5.63
CA LEU A 84 2.68 -5.07 4.69
C LEU A 84 1.46 -4.27 4.26
N MET A 85 1.66 -2.99 3.96
CA MET A 85 0.71 -2.19 3.19
C MET A 85 1.30 -1.89 1.82
N VAL A 86 0.57 -2.22 0.77
CA VAL A 86 0.87 -1.85 -0.61
C VAL A 86 -0.14 -0.80 -1.04
N ILE A 87 0.34 0.36 -1.44
CA ILE A 87 -0.47 1.50 -1.84
C ILE A 87 -0.35 1.64 -3.35
N PHE A 88 -1.46 1.47 -4.07
CA PHE A 88 -1.53 1.73 -5.49
C PHE A 88 -1.93 3.20 -5.68
N SER A 89 -0.97 4.03 -6.06
CA SER A 89 -1.22 5.43 -6.35
C SER A 89 -1.80 5.56 -7.76
N HIS A 90 -2.83 6.40 -7.91
CA HIS A 90 -3.40 6.75 -9.21
C HIS A 90 -2.60 7.81 -9.97
N THR A 91 -1.53 8.34 -9.37
CA THR A 91 -0.65 9.33 -9.99
C THR A 91 0.67 8.73 -10.39
N GLU A 92 1.28 9.30 -11.44
CA GLU A 92 2.64 8.98 -11.82
C GLU A 92 3.64 9.36 -10.72
N LYS A 93 4.77 8.64 -10.68
CA LYS A 93 5.80 8.79 -9.64
C LYS A 93 6.34 10.21 -9.54
N ASP A 94 6.53 10.90 -10.65
CA ASP A 94 7.15 12.23 -10.64
C ASP A 94 6.15 13.31 -10.22
N ASP A 95 4.88 13.16 -10.55
CA ASP A 95 3.83 14.04 -10.04
C ASP A 95 3.58 13.82 -8.56
N PHE A 96 3.56 12.57 -8.10
CA PHE A 96 3.49 12.25 -6.68
C PHE A 96 4.59 12.95 -5.87
N LYS A 97 5.84 12.99 -6.37
CA LYS A 97 6.95 13.68 -5.68
C LYS A 97 6.74 15.18 -5.61
N LYS A 98 6.26 15.82 -6.69
CA LYS A 98 5.94 17.25 -6.70
C LYS A 98 4.83 17.54 -5.70
N ASP A 99 3.87 16.64 -5.62
CA ASP A 99 2.66 16.83 -4.83
C ASP A 99 2.79 16.52 -3.34
N LEU A 100 3.95 15.99 -2.88
CA LEU A 100 4.20 15.62 -1.48
C LEU A 100 3.87 16.71 -0.45
N PHE A 101 3.92 17.97 -0.86
CA PHE A 101 3.68 19.13 0.01
C PHE A 101 2.41 19.91 -0.34
N THR A 102 1.78 19.65 -1.48
CA THR A 102 0.65 20.42 -2.00
C THR A 102 -0.68 19.70 -1.78
N LYS A 103 -0.74 18.41 -2.11
CA LYS A 103 -1.99 17.63 -2.04
C LYS A 103 -2.15 16.93 -0.70
N LEU A 104 -3.39 16.74 -0.28
CA LEU A 104 -3.68 16.09 1.00
C LEU A 104 -3.33 14.60 0.97
N TYR A 105 -3.74 13.87 -0.06
CA TYR A 105 -3.56 12.42 -0.12
C TYR A 105 -2.07 12.04 -0.16
N THR A 106 -1.21 12.82 -0.80
CA THR A 106 0.24 12.60 -0.82
C THR A 106 0.86 12.80 0.56
N LYS A 107 0.41 13.81 1.32
CA LYS A 107 0.79 14.01 2.73
C LYS A 107 0.34 12.82 3.59
N LYS A 108 -0.87 12.31 3.37
CA LYS A 108 -1.41 11.15 4.09
C LYS A 108 -0.68 9.86 3.74
N ILE A 109 -0.33 9.63 2.47
CA ILE A 109 0.55 8.51 2.09
C ILE A 109 1.93 8.65 2.76
N LYS A 110 2.50 9.86 2.81
CA LYS A 110 3.75 10.10 3.52
C LYS A 110 3.61 9.73 5.01
N GLU A 111 2.53 10.15 5.67
CA GLU A 111 2.25 9.80 7.07
C GLU A 111 2.13 8.28 7.28
N ILE A 112 1.45 7.56 6.38
CA ILE A 112 1.40 6.08 6.39
C ILE A 112 2.81 5.49 6.29
N LYS A 113 3.65 6.03 5.41
CA LYS A 113 5.04 5.58 5.25
C LYS A 113 5.87 5.87 6.49
N ASP A 114 5.66 7.01 7.14
CA ASP A 114 6.36 7.36 8.38
C ASP A 114 5.98 6.39 9.53
N ILE A 115 4.72 5.93 9.58
CA ILE A 115 4.24 4.93 10.55
C ILE A 115 4.79 3.52 10.25
N LEU A 116 4.74 3.09 8.98
CA LEU A 116 5.02 1.72 8.58
C LEU A 116 6.49 1.46 8.24
N GLY A 117 7.24 2.50 7.88
CA GLY A 117 8.61 2.42 7.37
C GLY A 117 8.70 1.48 6.17
N ASN A 118 9.60 0.50 6.24
CA ASN A 118 9.83 -0.49 5.19
C ASN A 118 8.60 -1.37 4.88
N ARG A 119 7.60 -1.42 5.79
CA ARG A 119 6.36 -2.18 5.59
C ARG A 119 5.38 -1.53 4.59
N SER A 120 5.60 -0.26 4.23
CA SER A 120 4.80 0.43 3.21
C SER A 120 5.49 0.42 1.84
N ILE A 121 4.85 -0.19 0.85
CA ILE A 121 5.27 -0.18 -0.56
C ILE A 121 4.30 0.73 -1.31
N VAL A 122 4.80 1.68 -2.10
CA VAL A 122 3.98 2.50 -2.99
C VAL A 122 4.28 2.10 -4.41
N ILE A 123 3.24 1.70 -5.13
CA ILE A 123 3.28 1.37 -6.55
C ILE A 123 2.63 2.52 -7.31
N PHE A 124 3.37 3.07 -8.27
CA PHE A 124 2.88 4.09 -9.19
C PHE A 124 2.54 3.37 -10.48
N MET A 125 1.33 3.57 -10.96
CA MET A 125 0.81 2.82 -12.07
C MET A 125 0.86 3.61 -13.36
N ASP A 126 1.28 2.93 -14.42
CA ASP A 126 1.26 3.45 -15.79
C ASP A 126 0.05 2.88 -16.60
N GLY A 127 -1.00 2.40 -15.92
CA GLY A 127 -2.16 1.77 -16.55
C GLY A 127 -3.31 1.43 -15.59
N TYR A 128 -4.42 0.90 -16.13
CA TYR A 128 -5.64 0.59 -15.38
C TYR A 128 -5.76 -0.87 -14.91
N GLU A 129 -4.85 -1.74 -15.34
CA GLU A 129 -4.90 -3.17 -15.02
C GLU A 129 -3.68 -3.59 -14.22
N LEU A 130 -3.91 -4.45 -13.23
CA LEU A 130 -2.84 -5.13 -12.49
C LEU A 130 -2.48 -6.44 -13.20
N ASP A 131 -1.20 -6.66 -13.43
CA ASP A 131 -0.69 -7.90 -14.01
C ASP A 131 0.23 -8.69 -13.06
N GLU A 132 0.71 -9.86 -13.52
CA GLU A 132 1.64 -10.70 -12.75
C GLU A 132 2.97 -9.98 -12.45
N LYS A 133 3.43 -9.10 -13.34
CA LYS A 133 4.69 -8.37 -13.21
C LYS A 133 4.60 -7.34 -12.08
N ASP A 134 3.46 -6.72 -11.85
CA ASP A 134 3.23 -5.83 -10.71
C ASP A 134 3.36 -6.58 -9.39
N ILE A 135 2.78 -7.78 -9.29
CA ILE A 135 2.92 -8.63 -8.10
C ILE A 135 4.36 -9.08 -7.90
N GLU A 136 5.05 -9.48 -8.97
CA GLU A 136 6.48 -9.81 -8.91
C GLU A 136 7.32 -8.64 -8.43
N ASN A 137 7.04 -7.42 -8.91
CA ASN A 137 7.69 -6.20 -8.45
C ASN A 137 7.44 -5.95 -6.95
N ILE A 138 6.22 -6.12 -6.47
CA ILE A 138 5.89 -6.01 -5.04
C ILE A 138 6.69 -7.03 -4.24
N LYS A 139 6.71 -8.31 -4.66
CA LYS A 139 7.48 -9.38 -4.01
C LYS A 139 8.98 -9.08 -3.98
N LYS A 140 9.53 -8.57 -5.09
CA LYS A 140 10.94 -8.17 -5.21
C LYS A 140 11.28 -7.02 -4.25
N ILE A 141 10.45 -5.99 -4.19
CA ILE A 141 10.63 -4.85 -3.27
C ILE A 141 10.55 -5.33 -1.81
N ALA A 142 9.57 -6.15 -1.48
CA ALA A 142 9.42 -6.71 -0.14
C ALA A 142 10.64 -7.55 0.26
N SER A 143 11.11 -8.42 -0.63
CA SER A 143 12.30 -9.25 -0.39
C SER A 143 13.56 -8.40 -0.18
N ALA A 144 13.76 -7.35 -0.98
CA ALA A 144 14.86 -6.41 -0.79
C ALA A 144 14.80 -5.67 0.57
N ARG A 145 13.63 -5.64 1.22
CA ARG A 145 13.40 -5.04 2.54
C ARG A 145 13.38 -6.08 3.68
N GLY A 146 13.76 -7.33 3.39
CA GLY A 146 13.83 -8.41 4.39
C GLY A 146 12.51 -9.14 4.63
N TYR A 147 11.53 -9.00 3.74
CA TYR A 147 10.23 -9.67 3.84
C TYR A 147 10.07 -10.78 2.81
N LYS A 148 9.68 -11.98 3.25
CA LYS A 148 9.29 -13.09 2.36
C LYS A 148 7.81 -13.35 2.43
N PHE A 149 7.20 -13.55 1.27
CA PHE A 149 5.79 -13.87 1.17
C PHE A 149 5.57 -15.30 1.65
N ASN A 150 4.61 -15.46 2.55
CA ASN A 150 4.10 -16.77 2.91
C ASN A 150 3.19 -17.29 1.79
N GLU A 151 3.18 -18.60 1.54
CA GLU A 151 2.24 -19.25 0.63
C GLU A 151 0.78 -19.03 1.08
N ASN A 152 0.57 -18.96 2.40
CA ASN A 152 -0.74 -18.71 3.02
C ASN A 152 -0.96 -17.23 3.39
N VAL A 153 -0.31 -16.29 2.69
CA VAL A 153 -0.49 -14.87 2.97
C VAL A 153 -1.96 -14.48 2.78
N LEU A 154 -2.52 -13.80 3.78
CA LEU A 154 -3.85 -13.21 3.69
C LEU A 154 -3.77 -11.88 2.95
N THR A 155 -4.83 -11.52 2.23
CA THR A 155 -4.87 -10.25 1.51
C THR A 155 -6.16 -9.51 1.81
N GLU A 156 -6.05 -8.20 2.01
CA GLU A 156 -7.17 -7.30 2.22
C GLU A 156 -7.08 -6.13 1.23
N ALA A 157 -8.20 -5.70 0.65
CA ALA A 157 -8.25 -4.56 -0.25
C ALA A 157 -9.30 -3.52 0.21
N TYR A 158 -8.93 -2.26 0.11
CA TYR A 158 -9.76 -1.11 0.44
C TYR A 158 -9.17 0.15 -0.19
N GLY A 159 -9.92 1.24 -0.26
CA GLY A 159 -9.48 2.43 -0.98
C GLY A 159 -10.65 3.28 -1.38
N GLU A 160 -10.55 3.95 -2.52
CA GLU A 160 -11.64 4.76 -3.05
C GLU A 160 -12.39 3.98 -4.14
N MET A 161 -13.67 4.28 -4.34
CA MET A 161 -14.59 3.68 -5.31
C MET A 161 -14.72 2.15 -5.19
N LEU A 162 -15.50 1.69 -4.21
CA LEU A 162 -15.69 0.28 -3.88
C LEU A 162 -15.94 -0.61 -5.10
N THR A 163 -16.94 -0.27 -5.90
CA THR A 163 -17.38 -1.12 -7.03
C THR A 163 -16.45 -1.05 -8.23
N ASN A 164 -15.83 0.11 -8.47
CA ASN A 164 -15.10 0.35 -9.72
C ASN A 164 -13.60 0.13 -9.57
N CYS A 165 -13.02 0.56 -8.46
CA CYS A 165 -11.60 0.41 -8.22
C CYS A 165 -11.37 -0.78 -7.29
N VAL A 166 -11.84 -0.73 -6.03
CA VAL A 166 -11.46 -1.75 -5.02
C VAL A 166 -11.83 -3.18 -5.45
N VAL A 167 -13.05 -3.40 -5.95
CA VAL A 167 -13.51 -4.72 -6.43
C VAL A 167 -12.68 -5.21 -7.62
N ASN A 168 -12.56 -4.42 -8.68
CA ASN A 168 -11.80 -4.80 -9.88
C ASN A 168 -10.34 -5.10 -9.55
N TRP A 169 -9.77 -4.31 -8.64
CA TRP A 169 -8.43 -4.51 -8.11
C TRP A 169 -8.31 -5.79 -7.31
N ALA A 170 -9.26 -6.12 -6.44
CA ALA A 170 -9.26 -7.38 -5.71
C ALA A 170 -9.34 -8.60 -6.65
N VAL A 171 -10.13 -8.53 -7.73
CA VAL A 171 -10.16 -9.57 -8.77
C VAL A 171 -8.80 -9.69 -9.47
N GLY A 172 -8.23 -8.56 -9.90
CA GLY A 172 -6.90 -8.52 -10.53
C GLY A 172 -5.81 -9.09 -9.61
N LEU A 173 -5.81 -8.70 -8.33
CA LEU A 173 -4.89 -9.17 -7.31
C LEU A 173 -4.96 -10.69 -7.13
N ASN A 174 -6.17 -11.27 -7.10
CA ASN A 174 -6.34 -12.71 -7.00
C ASN A 174 -5.81 -13.43 -8.24
N LYS A 175 -6.12 -12.90 -9.44
CA LYS A 175 -5.69 -13.47 -10.72
C LYS A 175 -4.18 -13.42 -10.90
N ALA A 176 -3.59 -12.24 -10.70
CA ALA A 176 -2.16 -12.00 -10.88
C ALA A 176 -1.32 -12.61 -9.74
N GLY A 177 -1.80 -12.48 -8.50
CA GLY A 177 -1.07 -12.90 -7.31
C GLY A 177 -1.12 -14.40 -7.04
N LYS A 178 -2.10 -15.11 -7.63
CA LYS A 178 -2.35 -16.54 -7.41
C LYS A 178 -2.43 -16.87 -5.92
N PHE A 179 -3.03 -15.98 -5.14
CA PHE A 179 -3.19 -16.15 -3.70
C PHE A 179 -4.11 -17.34 -3.41
N ILE A 180 -3.71 -18.20 -2.48
CA ILE A 180 -4.53 -19.35 -2.04
C ILE A 180 -5.86 -18.86 -1.47
N ASN A 181 -5.78 -17.81 -0.64
CA ASN A 181 -6.94 -17.16 -0.07
C ASN A 181 -7.33 -15.97 -0.95
N LYS A 182 -8.62 -15.85 -1.23
CA LYS A 182 -9.16 -14.72 -1.98
C LYS A 182 -9.06 -13.44 -1.15
N THR A 183 -8.77 -12.33 -1.82
CA THR A 183 -8.61 -11.01 -1.20
C THR A 183 -9.92 -10.53 -0.56
N THR A 184 -9.85 -10.22 0.73
CA THR A 184 -11.00 -9.72 1.51
C THR A 184 -11.19 -8.23 1.29
N ILE A 185 -12.40 -7.80 0.93
CA ILE A 185 -12.71 -6.38 0.75
C ILE A 185 -13.12 -5.77 2.10
N ARG A 186 -12.47 -4.68 2.52
CA ARG A 186 -12.81 -3.95 3.75
C ARG A 186 -13.68 -2.73 3.44
N SER A 187 -14.97 -2.97 3.23
CA SER A 187 -15.95 -1.93 2.86
C SER A 187 -16.00 -0.73 3.82
N LYS A 188 -15.81 -0.94 5.14
CA LYS A 188 -15.75 0.14 6.15
C LYS A 188 -14.56 1.10 5.97
N LEU A 189 -13.54 0.68 5.22
CA LEU A 189 -12.37 1.45 4.81
C LEU A 189 -12.47 1.86 3.34
N THR A 190 -13.66 1.95 2.77
CA THR A 190 -13.90 2.44 1.42
C THR A 190 -14.94 3.57 1.48
N ASP A 191 -15.04 4.42 0.44
CA ASP A 191 -15.94 5.59 0.34
C ASP A 191 -17.27 5.44 1.09
N LEU A 192 -17.64 6.35 2.03
CA LEU A 192 -18.18 7.71 1.89
C LEU A 192 -19.51 7.75 1.13
N ASP A 193 -20.59 8.03 1.87
CA ASP A 193 -21.99 7.93 1.42
C ASP A 193 -22.20 8.39 -0.03
N THR A 194 -22.35 7.40 -0.89
CA THR A 194 -22.45 7.50 -2.33
C THR A 194 -23.90 7.44 -2.76
N SER A 195 -24.75 8.36 -2.31
CA SER A 195 -26.20 8.37 -2.62
C SER A 195 -26.53 8.35 -4.14
N ASP A 196 -25.55 8.60 -5.02
CA ASP A 196 -25.68 8.43 -6.48
C ASP A 196 -25.26 7.06 -7.04
N TRP A 197 -24.68 6.17 -6.25
CA TRP A 197 -24.13 4.88 -6.70
C TRP A 197 -25.08 3.71 -6.48
N THR A 198 -26.09 3.86 -5.63
CA THR A 198 -27.25 2.94 -5.56
C THR A 198 -28.06 2.89 -6.86
N LYS A 199 -27.81 3.81 -7.80
CA LYS A 199 -28.33 3.78 -9.18
C LYS A 199 -27.45 2.99 -10.15
N SER A 200 -26.27 2.52 -9.72
CA SER A 200 -25.44 1.64 -10.53
C SER A 200 -26.18 0.32 -10.75
N LYS A 201 -26.56 0.07 -12.01
CA LYS A 201 -27.25 -1.16 -12.43
C LYS A 201 -26.40 -2.41 -12.17
N ASP A 202 -25.10 -2.25 -11.92
CA ASP A 202 -24.16 -3.35 -11.73
C ASP A 202 -23.97 -3.75 -10.26
N LEU A 203 -24.43 -2.95 -9.29
CA LEU A 203 -24.25 -3.24 -7.86
C LEU A 203 -24.87 -4.58 -7.43
N PRO A 204 -26.08 -4.96 -7.89
CA PRO A 204 -26.65 -6.28 -7.64
C PRO A 204 -25.86 -7.41 -8.30
N LYS A 205 -25.27 -7.17 -9.48
CA LYS A 205 -24.44 -8.15 -10.19
C LYS A 205 -23.11 -8.37 -9.49
N ILE A 206 -22.47 -7.29 -9.03
CA ILE A 206 -21.22 -7.33 -8.26
C ILE A 206 -21.45 -8.02 -6.90
N LYS A 207 -22.56 -7.69 -6.21
CA LYS A 207 -22.97 -8.41 -4.99
C LYS A 207 -23.16 -9.89 -5.29
N LYS A 208 -23.91 -10.24 -6.32
CA LYS A 208 -24.15 -11.62 -6.74
C LYS A 208 -22.87 -12.36 -7.14
N GLU A 209 -21.94 -11.75 -7.86
CA GLU A 209 -20.66 -12.37 -8.24
C GLU A 209 -19.73 -12.59 -7.03
N TYR A 210 -19.83 -11.75 -6.00
CA TYR A 210 -19.09 -11.90 -4.74
C TYR A 210 -19.82 -12.78 -3.70
N GLU A 211 -21.14 -12.84 -3.71
CA GLU A 211 -21.96 -13.64 -2.80
C GLU A 211 -22.18 -15.08 -3.34
N GLU A 212 -22.34 -15.27 -4.66
CA GLU A 212 -22.58 -16.58 -5.29
C GLU A 212 -21.30 -17.26 -5.82
N GLY A 213 -20.20 -16.53 -6.02
CA GLY A 213 -18.90 -17.11 -6.40
C GLY A 213 -18.08 -17.67 -5.22
N TYR A 214 -18.67 -17.73 -4.03
CA TYR A 214 -17.97 -17.87 -2.75
C TYR A 214 -18.74 -18.73 -1.74
N GLU A 215 -18.59 -20.05 -1.81
CA GLU A 215 -18.75 -20.91 -0.62
C GLU A 215 -17.54 -20.67 0.30
N GLY A 216 -17.59 -19.63 1.14
CA GLY A 216 -16.47 -19.33 2.04
C GLY A 216 -16.59 -18.02 2.80
N ASN A 217 -17.46 -18.02 3.81
CA ASN A 217 -17.47 -17.14 4.99
C ASN A 217 -17.69 -15.62 4.81
N TYR A 218 -18.98 -15.28 4.84
CA TYR A 218 -19.67 -14.20 5.56
C TYR A 218 -19.07 -12.78 5.58
N VAL A 219 -19.83 -11.86 4.95
CA VAL A 219 -20.04 -10.50 5.46
C VAL A 219 -21.43 -10.47 6.11
N ASN A 220 -21.50 -10.48 7.44
CA ASN A 220 -22.71 -9.98 8.13
C ASN A 220 -22.65 -8.46 8.08
N ILE A 221 -23.50 -7.87 7.23
CA ILE A 221 -23.83 -6.45 7.27
C ILE A 221 -25.04 -6.33 8.21
N ILE A 222 -24.79 -5.85 9.44
CA ILE A 222 -25.83 -5.28 10.31
C ILE A 222 -25.80 -3.77 10.08
#